data_AF-A0A378BZ53-F1
#
_entry.id   AF-A0A378BZ53-F1
#
_cell.length_a   1.000
_cell.length_b   1.000
_cell.length_c   1.000
_cell.angle_alpha   90.00
_cell.angle_beta   90.00
_cell.angle_gamma   90.00
#
_symmetry.space_group_name_H-M   'P 1'
#
loop_
_entity.id
_entity.type
_entity.pdbx_description
1 polymer ?
#
loop_
_entity_poly.entity_id
_entity_poly.type
_entity_poly.pdbx_seq_one_letter_code
_entity_poly.pdbx_strand_id
1 'polypeptide(L)'
;MCHLRRTLLFAAGLLFSTAPWANCVKVTDNSFLSEAAIKAGYTARYWRGAYDDNIGHLGLPSVISVSANNKFQPSGTVLASAVANFLTAGVQTPYSAKQVLYRCDLKDAGQLYELYSTNADNPFVGGRRAKEVEGALL
;
A
#
# COMPACT_ATOMS: atom_id res chain seq x y z
N MET A 1 -17.53 44.53 -22.43
CA MET A 1 -18.45 43.40 -22.13
C MET A 1 -17.85 42.01 -22.41
N CYS A 2 -16.89 41.84 -23.32
CA CYS A 2 -16.35 40.52 -23.68
C CYS A 2 -15.42 39.87 -22.63
N HIS A 3 -14.71 40.66 -21.83
CA HIS A 3 -13.80 40.17 -20.79
C HIS A 3 -14.53 39.65 -19.54
N LEU A 4 -15.56 40.37 -19.08
CA LEU A 4 -16.33 40.01 -17.88
C LEU A 4 -17.02 38.63 -18.00
N ARG A 5 -17.54 38.30 -19.20
CA ARG A 5 -18.12 36.99 -19.51
C ARG A 5 -17.08 35.87 -19.47
N ARG A 6 -15.85 36.15 -19.90
CA ARG A 6 -14.72 35.21 -19.88
C ARG A 6 -14.22 34.96 -18.46
N THR A 7 -14.16 36.01 -17.63
CA THR A 7 -13.76 35.91 -16.21
C THR A 7 -14.80 35.17 -15.38
N LEU A 8 -16.09 35.42 -15.62
CA LEU A 8 -17.20 34.68 -14.96
C LEU A 8 -17.21 33.19 -15.32
N LEU A 9 -16.93 32.83 -16.58
CA LEU A 9 -16.83 31.43 -17.01
C LEU A 9 -15.62 30.71 -16.39
N PHE A 10 -14.48 31.39 -16.27
CA PHE A 10 -13.30 30.84 -15.60
C PHE A 10 -13.52 30.64 -14.08
N ALA A 11 -14.16 31.61 -13.42
CA ALA A 11 -14.50 31.53 -12.00
C ALA A 11 -15.54 30.44 -11.73
N ALA A 12 -16.52 30.24 -12.62
CA ALA A 12 -17.47 29.14 -12.52
C ALA A 12 -16.79 27.77 -12.68
N GLY A 13 -15.81 27.63 -13.59
CA GLY A 13 -15.07 26.37 -13.78
C GLY A 13 -14.26 25.93 -12.56
N LEU A 14 -13.75 26.88 -11.76
CA LEU A 14 -13.01 26.59 -10.52
C LEU A 14 -13.92 26.15 -9.36
N LEU A 15 -15.19 26.55 -9.36
CA LEU A 15 -16.17 26.24 -8.30
C LEU A 15 -16.85 24.87 -8.48
N PHE A 16 -16.77 24.27 -9.67
CA PHE A 16 -17.36 22.95 -9.99
C PHE A 16 -16.31 21.85 -10.20
N SER A 17 -15.07 22.05 -9.75
CA SER A 17 -14.07 20.99 -9.75
C SER A 17 -14.38 19.96 -8.66
N THR A 18 -15.39 19.12 -8.87
CA THR A 18 -15.49 17.86 -8.13
C THR A 18 -14.31 17.01 -8.59
N ALA A 19 -13.32 16.83 -7.72
CA ALA A 19 -12.32 15.81 -7.98
C ALA A 19 -13.06 14.49 -8.22
N PRO A 20 -12.89 13.82 -9.37
CA PRO A 20 -13.53 12.55 -9.62
C PRO A 20 -12.87 11.53 -8.72
N TRP A 21 -13.43 11.33 -7.52
CA TRP A 21 -13.02 10.25 -6.64
C TRP A 21 -13.64 8.97 -7.15
N ALA A 22 -12.83 7.91 -7.22
CA ALA A 22 -13.34 6.58 -7.51
C ALA A 22 -14.31 6.17 -6.39
N ASN A 23 -15.48 5.64 -6.78
CA ASN A 23 -16.44 5.15 -5.80
C ASN A 23 -16.19 3.65 -5.58
N CYS A 24 -15.43 3.34 -4.54
CA CYS A 24 -15.04 1.96 -4.21
C CYS A 24 -15.71 1.50 -2.92
N VAL A 25 -16.26 0.28 -2.94
CA VAL A 25 -16.85 -0.39 -1.78
C VAL A 25 -15.97 -1.56 -1.36
N LYS A 26 -15.64 -1.63 -0.08
CA LYS A 26 -14.92 -2.75 0.52
C LYS A 26 -15.80 -4.00 0.49
N VAL A 27 -15.29 -5.11 -0.03
CA VAL A 27 -16.02 -6.38 -0.05
C VAL A 27 -15.61 -7.25 1.14
N THR A 28 -16.58 -7.91 1.78
CA THR A 28 -16.35 -8.66 3.02
C THR A 28 -16.51 -10.16 2.84
N ASP A 29 -17.23 -10.59 1.82
CA ASP A 29 -17.52 -11.98 1.51
C ASP A 29 -18.06 -12.10 0.08
N ASN A 30 -18.22 -13.34 -0.40
CA ASN A 30 -18.59 -13.63 -1.78
C ASN A 30 -19.97 -13.07 -2.20
N SER A 31 -20.87 -12.70 -1.27
CA SER A 31 -22.17 -12.10 -1.63
C SER A 31 -22.03 -10.75 -2.33
N PHE A 32 -20.88 -10.08 -2.18
CA PHE A 32 -20.55 -8.84 -2.88
C PHE A 32 -20.09 -9.04 -4.33
N LEU A 33 -19.89 -10.29 -4.76
CA LEU A 33 -19.38 -10.64 -6.07
C LEU A 33 -20.52 -11.10 -7.00
N SER A 34 -20.39 -10.78 -8.28
CA SER A 34 -21.29 -11.35 -9.30
C SER A 34 -21.11 -12.88 -9.42
N GLU A 35 -22.16 -13.59 -9.82
CA GLU A 35 -22.08 -15.03 -10.11
C GLU A 35 -20.97 -15.38 -11.12
N ALA A 36 -20.79 -14.54 -12.13
CA ALA A 36 -19.73 -14.70 -13.12
C ALA A 36 -18.32 -14.65 -12.48
N ALA A 37 -18.10 -13.73 -11.55
CA ALA A 37 -16.83 -13.61 -10.83
C ALA A 37 -16.59 -14.84 -9.93
N ILE A 38 -17.61 -15.29 -9.20
CA ILE A 38 -17.53 -16.50 -8.37
C ILE A 38 -17.22 -17.72 -9.24
N LYS A 39 -17.91 -17.88 -10.37
CA LYS A 39 -17.66 -18.97 -11.34
C LYS A 39 -16.25 -18.91 -11.95
N ALA A 40 -15.70 -17.72 -12.14
CA ALA A 40 -14.31 -17.52 -12.56
C ALA A 40 -13.28 -17.75 -11.44
N GLY A 41 -13.72 -18.08 -10.22
CA GLY A 41 -12.89 -18.42 -9.07
C GLY A 41 -12.43 -17.21 -8.25
N TYR A 42 -13.05 -16.04 -8.42
CA TYR A 42 -12.81 -14.91 -7.54
C TYR A 42 -13.46 -15.12 -6.18
N THR A 43 -12.77 -14.70 -5.14
CA THR A 43 -13.25 -14.75 -3.76
C THR A 43 -13.19 -13.38 -3.12
N ALA A 44 -13.98 -13.16 -2.08
CA ALA A 44 -13.93 -11.98 -1.24
C ALA A 44 -13.89 -12.44 0.23
N ARG A 45 -13.10 -11.73 1.02
CA ARG A 45 -12.98 -11.95 2.47
C ARG A 45 -12.73 -10.62 3.14
N TYR A 46 -13.28 -10.45 4.35
CA TYR A 46 -13.05 -9.29 5.18
C TYR A 46 -11.55 -9.03 5.36
N TRP A 47 -11.10 -7.90 4.83
CA TRP A 47 -9.77 -7.38 5.10
C TRP A 47 -9.82 -6.48 6.34
N ARG A 48 -9.12 -6.85 7.42
CA ARG A 48 -9.16 -6.06 8.66
C ARG A 48 -8.45 -4.71 8.54
N GLY A 49 -7.64 -4.50 7.50
CA GLY A 49 -6.78 -3.33 7.34
C GLY A 49 -5.34 -3.64 7.72
N ALA A 50 -4.49 -2.61 7.67
CA ALA A 50 -3.18 -2.64 8.30
C ALA A 50 -3.33 -2.37 9.81
N TYR A 51 -2.66 -3.17 10.63
CA TYR A 51 -2.59 -3.03 12.09
C TYR A 51 -1.26 -3.64 12.56
N ASP A 52 -0.76 -3.24 13.73
CA ASP A 52 0.61 -3.50 14.19
C ASP A 52 1.06 -4.97 14.07
N ASP A 53 0.20 -5.90 14.49
CA ASP A 53 0.54 -7.33 14.51
C ASP A 53 0.21 -8.06 13.19
N ASN A 54 -0.23 -7.36 12.14
CA ASN A 54 -0.43 -7.96 10.82
C ASN A 54 0.90 -8.06 10.06
N ILE A 55 1.77 -8.92 10.56
CA ILE A 55 3.13 -9.10 10.03
C ILE A 55 3.17 -10.25 9.02
N GLY A 56 3.98 -10.11 7.97
CA GLY A 56 4.29 -11.19 7.04
C GLY A 56 5.80 -11.47 6.97
N HIS A 57 6.16 -12.59 6.34
CA HIS A 57 7.55 -13.02 6.24
C HIS A 57 8.19 -12.45 4.97
N LEU A 58 9.06 -11.45 5.15
CA LEU A 58 9.78 -10.79 4.05
C LEU A 58 10.88 -11.66 3.40
N GLY A 59 11.10 -12.88 3.91
CA GLY A 59 12.12 -13.79 3.37
C GLY A 59 13.57 -13.38 3.67
N LEU A 60 13.78 -12.51 4.67
CA LEU A 60 15.12 -12.20 5.16
C LEU A 60 15.78 -13.45 5.76
N PRO A 61 17.12 -13.59 5.66
CA PRO A 61 17.84 -14.67 6.33
C PRO A 61 17.53 -14.71 7.83
N SER A 62 17.30 -15.91 8.38
CA SER A 62 17.06 -16.11 9.82
C SER A 62 18.33 -15.91 10.66
N VAL A 63 19.50 -15.91 10.03
CA VAL A 63 20.79 -15.65 10.64
C VAL A 63 21.49 -14.56 9.85
N ILE A 64 21.83 -13.47 10.55
CA ILE A 64 22.52 -12.32 9.98
C ILE A 64 23.85 -12.17 10.72
N SER A 65 24.97 -12.14 9.99
CA SER A 65 26.27 -11.84 10.59
C SER A 65 26.43 -10.33 10.74
N VAL A 66 26.61 -9.87 11.97
CA VAL A 66 26.89 -8.47 12.30
C VAL A 66 28.39 -8.16 12.36
N SER A 67 29.24 -9.15 12.11
CA SER A 67 30.69 -9.03 12.16
C SER A 67 31.39 -9.69 10.98
N ALA A 68 32.56 -9.15 10.65
CA ALA A 68 33.53 -9.75 9.73
C ALA A 68 34.95 -9.40 10.21
N ASN A 69 35.89 -10.33 10.07
CA ASN A 69 37.30 -10.10 10.42
C ASN A 69 37.52 -9.57 11.85
N ASN A 70 36.84 -10.16 12.85
CA ASN A 70 36.89 -9.77 14.26
C ASN A 70 36.46 -8.31 14.56
N LYS A 71 35.66 -7.70 13.68
CA LYS A 71 35.10 -6.35 13.87
C LYS A 71 33.60 -6.34 13.56
N PHE A 72 32.86 -5.46 14.23
CA PHE A 72 31.47 -5.18 13.87
C PHE A 72 31.41 -4.45 12.52
N GLN A 73 30.34 -4.69 11.76
CA GLN A 73 30.04 -3.91 10.58
C GLN A 73 29.80 -2.44 10.99
N PRO A 74 30.30 -1.46 10.21
CA PRO A 74 30.05 -0.05 10.50
C PRO A 74 28.57 0.32 10.34
N SER A 75 28.16 1.42 10.97
CA SER A 75 26.81 1.95 10.86
C SER A 75 26.45 2.24 9.40
N GLY A 76 25.24 1.85 9.00
CA GLY A 76 24.76 1.98 7.61
C GLY A 76 25.10 0.80 6.69
N THR A 77 25.87 -0.19 7.16
CA THR A 77 26.04 -1.44 6.39
C THR A 77 24.71 -2.16 6.22
N VAL A 78 24.38 -2.51 4.98
CA VAL A 78 23.26 -3.42 4.69
C VAL A 78 23.64 -4.82 5.17
N LEU A 79 22.99 -5.27 6.24
CA LEU A 79 23.26 -6.57 6.85
C LEU A 79 22.49 -7.72 6.18
N ALA A 80 21.32 -7.42 5.59
CA ALA A 80 20.52 -8.35 4.81
C ALA A 80 19.60 -7.59 3.85
N SER A 81 19.22 -8.26 2.76
CA SER A 81 18.22 -7.77 1.82
C SER A 81 17.40 -8.94 1.30
N ALA A 82 16.12 -8.72 1.06
CA ALA A 82 15.25 -9.66 0.40
C ALA A 82 14.31 -8.92 -0.55
N VAL A 83 13.82 -9.63 -1.56
CA VAL A 83 12.72 -9.18 -2.42
C VAL A 83 11.52 -10.01 -2.06
N ALA A 84 10.41 -9.35 -1.72
CA ALA A 84 9.20 -10.00 -1.28
C ALA A 84 7.99 -9.48 -2.07
N ASN A 85 7.05 -10.37 -2.39
CA ASN A 85 5.78 -9.97 -2.99
C ASN A 85 4.87 -9.44 -1.88
N PHE A 86 4.46 -8.18 -1.96
CA PHE A 86 3.61 -7.54 -0.96
C PHE A 86 2.34 -8.34 -0.66
N LEU A 87 1.69 -8.92 -1.68
CA LEU A 87 0.44 -9.67 -1.53
C LEU A 87 0.60 -10.94 -0.69
N THR A 88 1.80 -11.50 -0.63
CA THR A 88 2.07 -12.74 0.10
C THR A 88 2.94 -12.55 1.34
N ALA A 89 3.73 -11.48 1.39
CA ALA A 89 4.73 -11.24 2.43
C ALA A 89 4.44 -10.01 3.30
N GLY A 90 3.48 -9.16 2.90
CA GLY A 90 3.05 -8.00 3.69
C GLY A 90 1.94 -8.29 4.71
N VAL A 91 1.46 -9.54 4.77
CA VAL A 91 0.36 -9.97 5.64
C VAL A 91 0.62 -11.37 6.19
N GLN A 92 0.05 -11.67 7.35
CA GLN A 92 0.23 -12.97 8.00
C GLN A 92 -0.40 -14.11 7.20
N THR A 93 -1.57 -13.85 6.61
CA THR A 93 -2.26 -14.79 5.73
C THR A 93 -2.22 -14.23 4.31
N PRO A 94 -1.41 -14.83 3.41
CA PRO A 94 -1.29 -14.38 2.02
C PRO A 94 -2.64 -14.20 1.33
N TYR A 95 -2.76 -13.17 0.50
CA TYR A 95 -3.90 -13.04 -0.40
C TYR A 95 -3.79 -14.08 -1.51
N SER A 96 -4.93 -14.66 -1.90
CA SER A 96 -4.98 -15.43 -3.15
C SER A 96 -4.93 -14.46 -4.33
N ALA A 97 -4.37 -14.90 -5.46
CA ALA A 97 -4.32 -14.09 -6.68
C ALA A 97 -5.69 -13.65 -7.22
N LYS A 98 -6.79 -14.26 -6.72
CA LYS A 98 -8.16 -13.94 -7.11
C LYS A 98 -9.00 -13.41 -5.95
N GLN A 99 -8.37 -12.96 -4.86
CA GLN A 99 -9.10 -12.34 -3.76
C GLN A 99 -9.35 -10.86 -4.08
N VAL A 100 -10.62 -10.48 -4.12
CA VAL A 100 -11.08 -9.10 -4.29
C VAL A 100 -11.18 -8.43 -2.92
N LEU A 101 -10.61 -7.25 -2.77
CA LEU A 101 -10.68 -6.44 -1.54
C LEU A 101 -11.67 -5.26 -1.67
N TYR A 102 -11.77 -4.70 -2.87
CA TYR A 102 -12.63 -3.57 -3.20
C TYR A 102 -13.29 -3.78 -4.56
N ARG A 103 -14.51 -3.26 -4.70
CA ARG A 103 -15.21 -3.12 -5.99
C ARG A 103 -15.42 -1.65 -6.27
N CYS A 104 -15.01 -1.20 -7.45
CA CYS A 104 -15.16 0.18 -7.89
C CYS A 104 -16.02 0.25 -9.16
N ASP A 105 -16.41 1.46 -9.55
CA ASP A 105 -17.10 1.66 -10.83
C ASP A 105 -16.17 1.33 -12.01
N LEU A 106 -16.75 0.78 -13.09
CA LEU A 106 -15.97 0.37 -14.26
C LEU A 106 -15.21 1.55 -14.92
N LYS A 107 -15.76 2.77 -14.82
CA LYS A 107 -15.10 3.99 -15.33
C LYS A 107 -13.76 4.27 -14.65
N ASP A 108 -13.56 3.77 -13.43
CA ASP A 108 -12.35 3.99 -12.63
C ASP A 108 -11.28 2.91 -12.93
N ALA A 109 -11.56 1.95 -13.81
CA ALA A 109 -10.61 0.92 -14.21
C ALA A 109 -9.32 1.54 -14.77
N GLY A 110 -8.17 1.11 -14.25
CA GLY A 110 -6.85 1.65 -14.63
C GLY A 110 -6.52 3.03 -14.02
N GLN A 111 -7.41 3.61 -13.21
CA GLN A 111 -7.21 4.90 -12.54
C GLN A 111 -7.01 4.76 -11.02
N LEU A 112 -7.00 3.52 -10.52
CA LEU A 112 -6.76 3.20 -9.12
C LEU A 112 -5.27 3.03 -8.86
N TYR A 113 -4.77 3.67 -7.81
CA TYR A 113 -3.40 3.55 -7.36
C TYR A 113 -3.39 2.96 -5.95
N GLU A 114 -2.48 2.02 -5.72
CA GLU A 114 -2.27 1.43 -4.40
C GLU A 114 -1.02 2.05 -3.76
N LEU A 115 -1.14 2.40 -2.48
CA LEU A 115 -0.02 2.87 -1.68
C LEU A 115 0.26 1.86 -0.58
N TYR A 116 1.54 1.56 -0.43
CA TYR A 116 2.05 0.64 0.57
C TYR A 116 3.00 1.40 1.49
N SER A 117 2.85 1.19 2.79
CA SER A 117 3.75 1.77 3.80
C SER A 117 4.18 0.66 4.75
N THR A 118 5.40 0.78 5.28
CA THR A 118 5.78 0.08 6.50
C THR A 118 5.05 0.70 7.70
N ASN A 119 5.11 0.03 8.86
CA ASN A 119 4.51 0.53 10.09
C ASN A 119 5.32 1.72 10.65
N ALA A 120 5.26 2.87 9.97
CA ALA A 120 6.22 3.96 10.10
C ALA A 120 6.09 4.77 11.40
N ASP A 121 5.14 4.45 12.27
CA ASP A 121 5.07 4.94 13.65
C ASP A 121 5.86 4.07 14.64
N ASN A 122 6.23 2.85 14.24
CA ASN A 122 7.04 1.94 15.05
C ASN A 122 8.53 2.34 14.99
N PRO A 123 9.18 2.56 16.16
CA PRO A 123 10.56 3.06 16.24
C PRO A 123 11.65 2.07 15.78
N PHE A 124 11.26 0.84 15.40
CA PHE A 124 12.15 -0.20 14.90
C PHE A 124 11.97 -0.51 13.41
N VAL A 125 11.01 0.12 12.72
CA VAL A 125 10.76 -0.05 11.28
C VAL A 125 10.48 1.25 10.52
N GLY A 126 11.08 2.35 10.97
CA GLY A 126 11.16 3.63 10.25
C GLY A 126 10.60 4.85 10.98
N GLY A 127 10.16 4.71 12.22
CA GLY A 127 9.58 5.80 13.02
C GLY A 127 10.57 6.83 13.56
N ARG A 128 11.88 6.59 13.47
CA ARG A 128 12.91 7.52 13.97
C ARG A 128 14.00 7.77 12.94
N ARG A 129 14.60 8.96 12.93
CA ARG A 129 15.82 9.18 12.15
C ARG A 129 17.00 8.44 12.77
N ALA A 130 17.77 7.74 11.94
CA ALA A 130 19.07 7.24 12.34
C ALA A 130 20.01 8.44 12.61
N LYS A 131 20.69 8.44 13.76
CA LYS A 131 21.65 9.51 14.10
C LYS A 131 22.96 9.39 13.33
N GLU A 132 23.30 8.17 12.92
CA GLU A 132 24.61 7.81 12.40
C GLU A 132 24.66 7.77 10.87
N VAL A 133 23.50 7.77 10.21
CA VAL A 133 23.38 7.67 8.75
C VAL A 133 22.36 8.71 8.27
N GLU A 134 22.83 9.70 7.51
CA GLU A 134 21.98 10.76 6.97
C GLU A 134 20.88 10.18 6.06
N GLY A 135 19.65 10.65 6.24
CA GLY A 135 18.49 10.21 5.45
C GLY A 135 17.93 8.84 5.81
N ALA A 136 18.58 8.07 6.69
CA ALA A 136 18.09 6.76 7.12
C ALA A 136 17.07 6.85 8.26
N LEU A 137 16.14 5.90 8.27
CA LEU A 137 15.12 5.74 9.31
C LEU A 137 15.32 4.40 10.04
N LEU A 138 15.14 4.41 11.36
CA LEU A 138 15.07 3.30 12.29
C LEU A 138 13.61 3.01 12.64
#